data_AF-A0A7J9BYI0-F1
#
_entry.id   AF-A0A7J9BYI0-F1
#
_cell.length_a   1.000
_cell.length_b   1.000
_cell.length_c   1.000
_cell.angle_alpha   90.00
_cell.angle_beta   90.00
_cell.angle_gamma   90.00
#
_symmetry.space_group_name_H-M   'P 1'
#
loop_
_entity.id
_entity.type
_entity.pdbx_description
1 polymer ?
#
loop_
_entity_poly.entity_id
_entity_poly.type
_entity_poly.pdbx_seq_one_letter_code
_entity_poly.pdbx_strand_id
1 'polypeptide(L)' 'MAAEEDSGEFYLRYYVGHKGKFGHEFLEFEFRPDGKLRYANNSNYKNDTMIRKEVFLTPAVLKECRRIIAESE' A
#
# COMPACT_ATOMS: atom_id res chain seq x y z
N MET A 1 -1.57 -18.52 -25.68
CA MET A 1 -0.39 -18.61 -24.80
C MET A 1 -0.06 -17.23 -24.24
N ALA A 2 -0.98 -16.60 -23.50
CA ALA A 2 -0.80 -15.23 -22.98
C ALA A 2 -1.49 -15.04 -21.62
N ALA A 3 -1.72 -16.14 -20.88
CA ALA A 3 -2.49 -16.14 -19.62
C ALA A 3 -1.67 -16.65 -18.43
N GLU A 4 -0.38 -16.98 -18.61
CA GLU A 4 0.44 -17.64 -17.58
C GLU A 4 1.59 -16.79 -17.02
N GLU A 5 1.72 -15.50 -17.37
CA GLU A 5 2.79 -14.64 -16.82
C GLU A 5 2.38 -13.81 -15.58
N ASP A 6 1.11 -13.76 -15.18
CA ASP A 6 0.65 -12.90 -14.07
C ASP A 6 0.52 -13.63 -12.71
N SER A 7 1.16 -14.80 -12.55
CA SER A 7 1.15 -15.59 -11.31
C SER A 7 2.42 -15.41 -10.47
N GLY A 8 3.14 -14.30 -10.64
CA GLY A 8 4.26 -13.93 -9.77
C GLY A 8 3.78 -13.37 -8.42
N GLU A 9 4.43 -13.78 -7.32
CA GLU A 9 4.22 -13.18 -6.00
C GLU A 9 4.35 -11.65 -6.08
N PHE A 10 3.29 -10.93 -5.70
CA PHE A 10 3.29 -9.46 -5.69
C PHE A 10 3.36 -8.96 -4.28
N TYR A 11 4.39 -8.19 -4.00
CA TYR A 11 4.49 -7.47 -2.75
C TYR A 11 4.98 -6.06 -3.01
N LEU A 12 4.25 -5.08 -2.49
CA LEU A 12 4.67 -3.70 -2.46
C LEU A 12 4.38 -3.13 -1.09
N ARG A 13 5.35 -2.41 -0.53
CA ARG A 13 5.15 -1.62 0.67
C ARG A 13 5.79 -0.26 0.51
N TYR A 14 5.01 0.77 0.78
CA TYR A 14 5.48 2.14 0.84
C TYR A 14 5.33 2.65 2.26
N TYR A 15 6.40 3.27 2.74
CA TYR A 15 6.44 3.93 4.04
C TYR A 15 7.01 5.32 3.85
N VAL A 16 6.33 6.31 4.41
CA VAL A 16 6.87 7.66 4.59
C VAL A 16 6.52 8.13 5.97
N GLY A 17 7.50 8.66 6.67
CA GLY A 17 7.29 9.19 8.01
C GLY A 17 8.39 10.15 8.40
N HIS A 18 8.07 11.01 9.36
CA HIS A 18 9.01 11.93 9.93
C HIS A 18 8.71 12.13 11.42
N LYS A 19 9.72 12.55 12.17
CA LYS A 19 9.58 12.87 13.59
C LYS A 19 9.57 14.39 13.75
N GLY A 20 8.39 14.94 13.98
CA GLY A 20 8.16 16.36 14.17
C GLY A 20 8.11 16.75 15.65
N LYS A 21 7.78 18.02 15.90
CA LYS A 21 7.55 18.58 17.24
C LYS A 21 6.45 17.82 18.02
N PHE A 22 5.53 17.17 17.31
CA PHE A 22 4.36 16.50 17.88
C PHE A 22 4.44 14.97 17.82
N GLY A 23 5.66 14.43 17.74
CA GLY A 23 5.91 12.98 17.75
C GLY A 23 6.16 12.42 16.36
N HIS A 24 5.82 11.14 16.18
CA HIS A 24 6.09 10.41 14.94
C HIS A 24 4.85 10.37 14.06
N GLU A 25 4.92 11.05 12.93
CA GLU A 25 3.89 11.04 11.90
C GLU A 25 4.31 10.16 10.73
N PHE A 26 3.40 9.32 10.25
CA PHE A 26 3.68 8.44 9.13
C PHE A 26 2.44 8.08 8.33
N LEU A 27 2.68 7.67 7.09
CA LEU A 27 1.76 7.02 6.19
C LEU A 27 2.43 5.73 5.70
N GLU A 28 1.73 4.62 5.82
CA GLU A 28 2.17 3.31 5.31
C GLU A 28 1.02 2.63 4.56
N PHE A 29 1.35 2.00 3.44
CA PHE A 29 0.48 1.03 2.81
C PHE A 29 1.24 -0.17 2.25
N GLU A 30 0.58 -1.32 2.25
CA GLU A 30 1.12 -2.61 1.82
C GLU A 30 0.10 -3.34 0.95
N PHE A 31 0.53 -3.79 -0.24
CA PHE A 31 -0.15 -4.77 -1.07
C PHE A 31 0.49 -6.13 -0.84
N ARG A 32 -0.30 -7.09 -0.36
CA ARG A 32 0.15 -8.46 -0.10
C ARG A 32 -0.12 -9.39 -1.29
N PRO A 33 0.58 -10.53 -1.39
CA PRO A 33 0.36 -11.51 -2.46
C PRO A 33 -1.06 -12.09 -2.46
N ASP A 34 -1.72 -12.13 -1.30
CA ASP A 34 -3.10 -12.60 -1.12
C ASP A 34 -4.16 -11.54 -1.54
N GLY A 35 -3.71 -10.42 -2.09
CA GLY A 35 -4.56 -9.30 -2.51
C GLY A 35 -5.04 -8.41 -1.37
N LYS A 36 -4.56 -8.63 -0.14
CA LYS A 36 -4.90 -7.78 1.00
C LYS A 36 -4.12 -6.46 0.94
N LEU A 37 -4.85 -5.35 0.94
CA LEU A 37 -4.32 -4.00 1.14
C LEU A 37 -4.40 -3.66 2.63
N ARG A 38 -3.28 -3.24 3.20
CA ARG A 38 -3.19 -2.70 4.56
C ARG A 38 -2.80 -1.24 4.48
N TYR A 39 -3.56 -0.38 5.16
CA TYR A 39 -3.33 1.06 5.21
C TYR A 39 -3.23 1.51 6.65
N ALA A 40 -2.19 2.27 6.96
CA ALA A 40 -2.01 2.93 8.24
C ALA A 40 -1.62 4.40 8.02
N ASN A 41 -2.35 5.32 8.64
CA ASN A 41 -2.01 6.74 8.66
C ASN A 41 -2.07 7.24 10.08
N ASN A 42 -0.96 7.82 10.52
CA ASN A 42 -0.80 8.47 11.80
C ASN A 42 -0.28 9.88 11.57
N SER A 43 -1.16 10.84 11.37
CA SER A 43 -0.78 12.23 11.08
C SER A 43 -0.93 13.16 12.29
N ASN A 44 -1.44 12.69 13.44
CA ASN A 44 -1.62 13.48 14.67
C ASN A 44 -2.27 14.87 14.49
N TYR A 45 -2.89 15.14 13.33
CA TYR A 45 -3.45 16.42 12.99
C TYR A 45 -4.75 16.57 13.77
N LYS A 46 -4.87 17.61 14.61
CA LYS A 46 -6.05 17.87 15.47
C LYS A 46 -6.39 16.73 16.45
N ASN A 47 -5.39 16.03 16.99
CA ASN A 47 -5.58 14.91 17.92
C ASN A 47 -6.33 13.72 17.31
N ASP A 48 -6.24 13.53 16.00
CA ASP A 48 -6.92 12.41 15.35
C ASP A 48 -6.31 11.07 15.79
N THR A 49 -7.16 10.05 15.93
CA THR A 49 -6.71 8.69 16.23
C THR A 49 -6.12 8.06 14.98
N MET A 50 -5.06 7.25 15.14
CA MET A 50 -4.43 6.53 14.03
C MET A 50 -5.46 5.73 13.21
N ILE A 51 -5.49 5.97 11.90
CA ILE A 51 -6.39 5.27 10.97
C ILE A 51 -5.71 3.99 10.54
N ARG A 52 -6.38 2.85 10.77
CA ARG A 52 -5.98 1.54 10.27
C ARG A 52 -7.12 0.92 9.49
N LYS A 53 -6.85 0.49 8.26
CA LYS A 53 -7.84 -0.17 7.40
C LYS A 53 -7.20 -1.35 6.69
N GLU A 54 -7.99 -2.41 6.54
CA GLU A 54 -7.61 -3.59 5.78
C GLU A 54 -8.76 -3.96 4.85
N VAL A 55 -8.46 -4.19 3.57
CA VAL A 55 -9.44 -4.57 2.55
C VAL A 55 -8.81 -5.59 1.60
N PHE A 56 -9.64 -6.42 0.98
CA PHE A 56 -9.21 -7.27 -0.12
C PHE A 56 -9.49 -6.57 -1.45
N LEU A 57 -8.48 -6.53 -2.30
CA LEU A 57 -8.58 -5.93 -3.63
C LEU A 57 -8.95 -6.97 -4.65
N THR A 58 -9.66 -6.53 -5.69
CA THR A 58 -9.89 -7.37 -6.86
C THR A 58 -8.58 -7.54 -7.66
N PRO A 59 -8.43 -8.65 -8.42
CA PRO A 59 -7.26 -8.86 -9.28
C PRO A 59 -6.98 -7.70 -10.25
N ALA A 60 -8.03 -7.02 -10.72
CA ALA A 60 -7.91 -5.88 -11.64
C ALA A 60 -7.06 -4.73 -11.05
N VAL A 61 -7.22 -4.44 -9.76
CA VAL A 61 -6.45 -3.38 -9.07
C VAL A 61 -4.99 -3.77 -8.91
N LEU A 62 -4.71 -5.05 -8.58
CA LEU A 62 -3.34 -5.54 -8.44
C LEU A 62 -2.60 -5.51 -9.78
N LYS A 63 -3.28 -5.91 -10.86
CA LYS A 63 -2.73 -5.84 -12.22
C LYS A 63 -2.39 -4.42 -12.61
N GLU A 64 -3.26 -3.46 -12.29
CA GLU A 64 -3.02 -2.05 -12.60
C GLU A 64 -1.86 -1.47 -11.79
N CYS A 65 -1.74 -1.81 -10.50
CA CYS A 65 -0.57 -1.43 -9.70
C CYS A 65 0.73 -1.98 -10.30
N ARG A 66 0.77 -3.25 -10.74
CA ARG A 66 1.95 -3.81 -11.42
C ARG A 66 2.29 -3.04 -12.70
N ARG A 67 1.28 -2.72 -13.51
CA ARG A 67 1.44 -1.96 -14.76
C ARG A 67 2.08 -0.59 -14.48
N ILE A 68 1.57 0.16 -13.49
CA ILE A 68 2.11 1.46 -13.11
C ILE A 68 3.59 1.36 -12.68
N ILE A 69 3.96 0.32 -11.92
CA ILE A 69 5.34 0.11 -11.48
C ILE A 69 6.25 -0.21 -12.68
N ALA A 70 5.82 -1.12 -13.56
CA ALA A 70 6.60 -1.51 -14.74
C ALA A 70 6.83 -0.33 -15.71
N GLU A 71 5.90 0.62 -15.78
CA GLU A 71 5.99 1.83 -16.61
C GLU A 71 6.70 3.01 -15.91
N SER A 72 7.15 2.85 -14.67
CA SER A 72 7.71 3.96 -13.88
C SER A 72 9.20 4.25 -14.13
N GLU A 73 9.85 3.47 -14.99
CA GLU A 73 11.22 3.71 -15.46
C GLU A 73 11.31 4.83 -16.51
#